data_AF-A0A7Y0DDY6-F1
#
_entry.id   AF-A0A7Y0DDY6-F1
#
_cell.length_a   1.000
_cell.length_b   1.000
_cell.length_c   1.000
_cell.angle_alpha   90.00
_cell.angle_beta   90.00
_cell.angle_gamma   90.00
#
_symmetry.space_group_name_H-M   'P 1'
#
loop_
_entity.id
_entity.type
_entity.pdbx_description
1 polymer ?
#
loop_
_entity_poly.entity_id
_entity_poly.type
_entity_poly.pdbx_seq_one_letter_code
_entity_poly.pdbx_strand_id
1 'polypeptide(L)'
;DTRTGLGAPKAVVGPGRSVTLQVTGRGGVPAAGVSAVVLNVTITAAIKPGYVQVYPTDLGVVGASSNLNVERVGQTIPNLVTVPLGNGGRVTLYTQGGGHLLADVFGYYAQSGPTATGRYTSLAPARVLDTRNGTGVTPPASPGDTKNCGDFATWSGANTWFWAYYPYYGDIGRLDGNNDLIPCESLSGAPISPQRPPRPKPAARSTTTLQVVGRGGVPASASAVAINVTATQATTRGYVQVLPTAGSTAIGASSNLNLDAVGQTIANLVIVPIGVDGSIRLYTSGGTHLIADVAGYYTDATTSVSTDGMFVALQPARLLDTRTGTKPASKASITLAPLNRAGVPSTGVAGIVLNLTATQSTAAGYLQVFPTGQATAGSSSNVNMERANQTIPNAALTKLGNGGTATIYVSASSHVLADISGYFTATTTSGTTVLSGLTVAPQNTTAVYNRDDWPHWSDADADCQNTRTEVLIRSSSPAATLSADTCTVTAGSWTDPYTGQPWTLPSDLQIDHVIPLHNAHMSGGWAWTTTQKTAFANDLNNPELEATAGSVNNAKSDSGPETWKPPLTSNWCQYATNWATVKKAYALTVTQDEYNALAQMLSTC
;
A
#
# COMPACT_ATOMS: atom_id res chain seq x y z
N ASP A 1 26.52 -5.13 -11.03
CA ASP A 1 26.94 -3.78 -11.45
C ASP A 1 27.67 -3.86 -12.79
N THR A 2 27.02 -3.39 -13.86
CA THR A 2 27.59 -3.46 -15.21
C THR A 2 28.71 -2.43 -15.45
N ARG A 3 28.95 -1.49 -14.53
CA ARG A 3 30.07 -0.53 -14.62
C ARG A 3 31.40 -1.17 -14.21
N THR A 4 31.36 -2.13 -13.30
CA THR A 4 32.55 -2.77 -12.71
C THR A 4 32.76 -4.19 -13.21
N GLY A 5 31.73 -4.83 -13.75
CA GLY A 5 31.76 -6.25 -14.11
C GLY A 5 31.37 -7.18 -12.95
N LEU A 6 30.86 -6.63 -11.84
CA LEU A 6 30.42 -7.42 -10.71
C LEU A 6 29.10 -8.11 -11.04
N GLY A 7 29.16 -9.42 -11.27
CA GLY A 7 28.01 -10.29 -11.50
C GLY A 7 27.41 -10.25 -12.90
N ALA A 8 27.93 -9.40 -13.79
CA ALA A 8 27.55 -9.25 -15.19
C ALA A 8 28.74 -8.71 -16.00
N PRO A 9 28.75 -8.78 -17.34
CA PRO A 9 29.80 -8.17 -18.14
C PRO A 9 29.96 -6.66 -17.86
N LYS A 10 31.21 -6.18 -17.87
CA LYS A 10 31.55 -4.76 -17.71
C LYS A 10 31.23 -3.99 -18.99
N ALA A 11 29.97 -3.60 -19.17
CA ALA A 11 29.49 -2.89 -20.36
C ALA A 11 28.23 -2.07 -20.08
N VAL A 12 28.01 -1.02 -20.87
CA VAL A 12 26.70 -0.36 -20.94
C VAL A 12 25.70 -1.33 -21.58
N VAL A 13 24.51 -1.45 -21.01
CA VAL A 13 23.44 -2.29 -21.57
C VAL A 13 22.69 -1.47 -22.61
N GLY A 14 22.70 -1.92 -23.87
CA GLY A 14 22.03 -1.22 -24.97
C GLY A 14 20.50 -1.20 -24.84
N PRO A 15 19.79 -0.30 -25.55
CA PRO A 15 18.34 -0.31 -25.63
C PRO A 15 17.78 -1.65 -26.11
N GLY A 16 16.71 -2.14 -25.48
CA GLY A 16 16.07 -3.42 -25.80
C GLY A 16 16.91 -4.65 -25.45
N ARG A 17 17.94 -4.51 -24.61
CA ARG A 17 18.82 -5.61 -24.19
C ARG A 17 18.59 -6.00 -22.74
N SER A 18 19.02 -7.22 -22.42
CA SER A 18 18.93 -7.78 -21.09
C SER A 18 20.28 -8.21 -20.53
N VAL A 19 20.35 -8.30 -19.21
CA VAL A 19 21.46 -8.89 -18.45
C VAL A 19 20.89 -9.92 -17.50
N THR A 20 21.42 -11.14 -17.54
CA THR A 20 21.07 -12.19 -16.58
C THR A 20 22.01 -12.14 -15.38
N LEU A 21 21.42 -12.16 -14.18
CA LEU A 21 22.10 -12.13 -12.90
C LEU A 21 21.92 -13.47 -12.18
N GLN A 22 23.02 -14.13 -11.84
CA GLN A 22 22.99 -15.23 -10.86
C GLN A 22 22.73 -14.64 -9.48
N VAL A 23 21.69 -15.14 -8.81
CA VAL A 23 21.27 -14.64 -7.49
C VAL A 23 21.66 -15.62 -6.39
N THR A 24 21.26 -16.89 -6.50
CA THR A 24 21.60 -17.89 -5.47
C THR A 24 23.11 -18.05 -5.35
N GLY A 25 23.58 -18.22 -4.11
CA GLY A 25 24.99 -18.32 -3.76
C GLY A 25 25.77 -17.00 -3.85
N ARG A 26 25.09 -15.85 -3.97
CA ARG A 26 25.72 -14.52 -4.05
C ARG A 26 25.06 -13.52 -3.11
N GLY A 27 25.83 -12.54 -2.64
CA GLY A 27 25.29 -11.41 -1.86
C GLY A 27 24.53 -11.82 -0.60
N GLY A 28 24.92 -12.93 0.04
CA GLY A 28 24.23 -13.48 1.21
C GLY A 28 23.00 -14.34 0.90
N VAL A 29 22.62 -14.51 -0.37
CA VAL A 29 21.52 -15.39 -0.76
C VAL A 29 22.00 -16.85 -0.76
N PRO A 30 21.28 -17.77 -0.11
CA PRO A 30 21.59 -19.20 -0.13
C PRO A 30 21.67 -19.80 -1.54
N ALA A 31 22.42 -20.88 -1.70
CA ALA A 31 22.56 -21.57 -2.99
C ALA A 31 21.28 -22.33 -3.42
N ALA A 32 20.42 -22.68 -2.46
CA ALA A 32 19.17 -23.42 -2.67
C ALA A 32 18.11 -22.99 -1.63
N GLY A 33 16.86 -23.44 -1.81
CA GLY A 33 15.75 -23.17 -0.87
C GLY A 33 15.23 -21.74 -0.88
N VAL A 34 15.51 -20.99 -1.95
CA VAL A 34 15.08 -19.59 -2.13
C VAL A 34 13.98 -19.54 -3.19
N SER A 35 12.86 -18.90 -2.85
CA SER A 35 11.71 -18.73 -3.75
C SER A 35 11.75 -17.41 -4.52
N ALA A 36 12.24 -16.34 -3.88
CA ALA A 36 12.34 -15.00 -4.45
C ALA A 36 13.49 -14.20 -3.84
N VAL A 37 13.91 -13.16 -4.55
CA VAL A 37 14.92 -12.20 -4.09
C VAL A 37 14.34 -10.79 -4.02
N VAL A 38 14.81 -10.03 -3.03
CA VAL A 38 14.55 -8.59 -2.90
C VAL A 38 15.80 -7.83 -3.31
N LEU A 39 15.68 -7.02 -4.36
CA LEU A 39 16.76 -6.24 -4.94
C LEU A 39 16.43 -4.75 -4.87
N ASN A 40 17.41 -3.90 -4.58
CA ASN A 40 17.35 -2.50 -5.00
C ASN A 40 17.98 -2.41 -6.39
N VAL A 41 17.17 -2.20 -7.41
CA VAL A 41 17.65 -2.10 -8.80
C VAL A 41 17.80 -0.64 -9.17
N THR A 42 18.96 -0.27 -9.68
CA THR A 42 19.27 1.09 -10.11
C THR A 42 19.70 1.08 -11.57
N ILE A 43 19.13 1.98 -12.37
CA ILE A 43 19.72 2.37 -13.65
C ILE A 43 20.45 3.69 -13.48
N THR A 44 21.63 3.81 -14.09
CA THR A 44 22.42 5.05 -14.12
C THR A 44 23.00 5.28 -15.51
N ALA A 45 23.32 6.54 -15.82
CA ALA A 45 23.75 6.96 -17.15
C ALA A 45 22.79 6.46 -18.25
N ALA A 46 21.48 6.61 -18.02
CA ALA A 46 20.47 6.10 -18.93
C ALA A 46 20.62 6.72 -20.33
N ILE A 47 20.47 5.91 -21.38
CA ILE A 47 20.73 6.33 -22.77
C ILE A 47 19.48 7.02 -23.36
N LYS A 48 18.28 6.52 -23.05
CA LYS A 48 16.99 7.07 -23.48
C LYS A 48 15.93 6.88 -22.40
N PRO A 49 14.81 7.64 -22.43
CA PRO A 49 13.63 7.31 -21.65
C PRO A 49 13.13 5.88 -21.94
N GLY A 50 12.49 5.26 -20.94
CA GLY A 50 11.99 3.90 -21.02
C GLY A 50 11.90 3.27 -19.64
N TYR A 51 11.74 1.95 -19.56
CA TYR A 51 11.68 1.24 -18.28
C TYR A 51 12.76 0.16 -18.14
N VAL A 52 13.00 -0.24 -16.90
CA VAL A 52 13.69 -1.48 -16.55
C VAL A 52 12.69 -2.45 -15.96
N GLN A 53 12.79 -3.71 -16.37
CA GLN A 53 12.01 -4.82 -15.87
C GLN A 53 12.94 -5.91 -15.34
N VAL A 54 12.59 -6.46 -14.18
CA VAL A 54 13.25 -7.62 -13.60
C VAL A 54 12.25 -8.77 -13.57
N TYR A 55 12.65 -9.93 -14.08
CA TYR A 55 11.77 -11.10 -14.17
C TYR A 55 12.55 -12.40 -13.97
N PRO A 56 11.87 -13.50 -13.58
CA PRO A 56 12.51 -14.81 -13.44
C PRO A 56 13.06 -15.26 -14.80
N THR A 57 14.34 -15.61 -14.84
CA THR A 57 15.00 -16.07 -16.08
C THR A 57 14.28 -17.30 -16.63
N ASP A 58 14.07 -17.32 -17.95
CA ASP A 58 13.38 -18.36 -18.71
C ASP A 58 11.88 -18.56 -18.42
N LEU A 59 11.31 -17.83 -17.44
CA LEU A 59 9.90 -17.94 -17.07
C LEU A 59 9.11 -16.64 -17.25
N GLY A 60 9.78 -15.49 -17.25
CA GLY A 60 9.13 -14.19 -17.39
C GLY A 60 9.02 -13.71 -18.84
N VAL A 61 8.05 -12.81 -19.07
CA VAL A 61 7.79 -12.19 -20.37
C VAL A 61 8.13 -10.71 -20.32
N VAL A 62 8.86 -10.21 -21.34
CA VAL A 62 9.17 -8.78 -21.46
C VAL A 62 7.88 -7.98 -21.65
N GLY A 63 7.73 -6.89 -20.88
CA GLY A 63 6.55 -6.02 -20.89
C GLY A 63 5.45 -6.43 -19.90
N ALA A 64 5.59 -7.55 -19.19
CA ALA A 64 4.65 -7.97 -18.14
C ALA A 64 4.63 -7.00 -16.94
N SER A 65 5.73 -6.28 -16.70
CA SER A 65 5.85 -5.27 -15.65
C SER A 65 6.87 -4.19 -16.01
N SER A 66 6.86 -3.07 -15.28
CA SER A 66 7.86 -2.00 -15.38
C SER A 66 8.32 -1.54 -13.99
N ASN A 67 9.42 -2.12 -13.49
CA ASN A 67 9.86 -1.90 -12.11
C ASN A 67 10.40 -0.49 -11.86
N LEU A 68 11.07 0.14 -12.81
CA LEU A 68 11.48 1.55 -12.69
C LEU A 68 11.45 2.24 -14.05
N ASN A 69 11.13 3.53 -14.06
CA ASN A 69 10.97 4.32 -15.26
C ASN A 69 11.99 5.45 -15.31
N VAL A 70 12.67 5.52 -16.46
CA VAL A 70 13.60 6.57 -16.85
C VAL A 70 12.85 7.57 -17.71
N GLU A 71 12.88 8.83 -17.30
CA GLU A 71 12.20 9.93 -17.97
C GLU A 71 13.15 10.77 -18.83
N ARG A 72 14.46 10.64 -18.66
CA ARG A 72 15.46 11.41 -19.43
C ARG A 72 16.84 10.77 -19.49
N VAL A 73 17.63 11.23 -20.46
CA VAL A 73 19.05 10.84 -20.64
C VAL A 73 19.86 11.20 -19.39
N GLY A 74 20.78 10.31 -19.01
CA GLY A 74 21.70 10.49 -17.88
C GLY A 74 21.07 10.30 -16.50
N GLN A 75 19.76 10.03 -16.40
CA GLN A 75 19.09 9.86 -15.12
C GLN A 75 19.68 8.67 -14.32
N THR A 76 19.73 8.84 -13.00
CA THR A 76 20.00 7.77 -12.05
C THR A 76 18.78 7.59 -11.16
N ILE A 77 18.16 6.41 -11.18
CA ILE A 77 16.94 6.15 -10.41
C ILE A 77 16.90 4.70 -9.93
N PRO A 78 16.58 4.47 -8.63
CA PRO A 78 16.42 3.15 -8.05
C PRO A 78 14.93 2.81 -7.82
N ASN A 79 14.61 1.53 -7.72
CA ASN A 79 13.38 1.05 -7.08
C ASN A 79 13.64 -0.32 -6.40
N LEU A 80 12.90 -0.61 -5.34
CA LEU A 80 12.90 -1.95 -4.74
C LEU A 80 12.15 -2.93 -5.65
N VAL A 81 12.65 -4.15 -5.77
CA VAL A 81 12.07 -5.19 -6.62
C VAL A 81 12.09 -6.52 -5.90
N THR A 82 10.91 -7.08 -5.66
CA THR A 82 10.74 -8.47 -5.25
C THR A 82 10.37 -9.30 -6.47
N VAL A 83 11.18 -10.31 -6.79
CA VAL A 83 11.02 -11.12 -8.00
C VAL A 83 11.26 -12.60 -7.68
N PRO A 84 10.42 -13.53 -8.19
CA PRO A 84 10.71 -14.96 -8.11
C PRO A 84 12.02 -15.30 -8.81
N LEU A 85 12.65 -16.39 -8.37
CA LEU A 85 13.82 -16.92 -9.06
C LEU A 85 13.40 -17.76 -10.27
N GLY A 86 14.07 -17.55 -11.40
CA GLY A 86 13.98 -18.42 -12.56
C GLY A 86 14.86 -19.66 -12.44
N ASN A 87 14.99 -20.39 -13.54
CA ASN A 87 15.80 -21.61 -13.58
C ASN A 87 17.26 -21.34 -13.14
N GLY A 88 17.83 -22.25 -12.36
CA GLY A 88 19.19 -22.11 -11.82
C GLY A 88 19.39 -20.96 -10.82
N GLY A 89 18.30 -20.40 -10.25
CA GLY A 89 18.40 -19.34 -9.24
C GLY A 89 18.77 -17.97 -9.80
N ARG A 90 18.27 -17.65 -11.01
CA ARG A 90 18.65 -16.47 -11.80
C ARG A 90 17.48 -15.53 -12.03
N VAL A 91 17.79 -14.25 -12.19
CA VAL A 91 16.85 -13.22 -12.65
C VAL A 91 17.42 -12.52 -13.88
N THR A 92 16.55 -11.97 -14.72
CA THR A 92 16.94 -11.21 -15.91
C THR A 92 16.45 -9.77 -15.78
N LEU A 93 17.36 -8.83 -16.01
CA LEU A 93 17.09 -7.39 -16.03
C LEU A 93 17.07 -6.92 -17.48
N TYR A 94 15.90 -6.54 -17.97
CA TYR A 94 15.71 -5.93 -19.28
C TYR A 94 15.66 -4.41 -19.17
N THR A 95 16.26 -3.70 -20.13
CA THR A 95 16.12 -2.24 -20.26
C THR A 95 15.61 -1.85 -21.64
N GLN A 96 14.52 -1.09 -21.67
CA GLN A 96 13.99 -0.56 -22.93
C GLN A 96 14.88 0.57 -23.47
N GLY A 97 15.29 1.50 -22.60
CA GLY A 97 16.01 2.72 -22.98
C GLY A 97 17.54 2.60 -22.98
N GLY A 98 18.10 1.57 -22.34
CA GLY A 98 19.54 1.36 -22.20
C GLY A 98 20.18 2.18 -21.06
N GLY A 99 21.31 1.70 -20.53
CA GLY A 99 22.07 2.33 -19.44
C GLY A 99 22.94 1.33 -18.69
N HIS A 100 23.54 1.78 -17.57
CA HIS A 100 24.19 0.86 -16.63
C HIS A 100 23.19 0.34 -15.60
N LEU A 101 23.27 -0.95 -15.30
CA LEU A 101 22.38 -1.62 -14.34
C LEU A 101 23.15 -2.05 -13.10
N LEU A 102 22.60 -1.71 -11.94
CA LEU A 102 23.04 -2.15 -10.63
C LEU A 102 21.89 -2.88 -9.95
N ALA A 103 22.22 -3.91 -9.17
CA ALA A 103 21.27 -4.67 -8.39
C ALA A 103 21.94 -5.03 -7.07
N ASP A 104 21.47 -4.39 -5.99
CA ASP A 104 21.95 -4.64 -4.64
C ASP A 104 21.00 -5.63 -3.96
N VAL A 105 21.52 -6.64 -3.28
CA VAL A 105 20.70 -7.61 -2.55
C VAL A 105 20.29 -7.01 -1.21
N PHE A 106 18.99 -6.89 -0.98
CA PHE A 106 18.41 -6.40 0.28
C PHE A 106 17.79 -7.52 1.12
N GLY A 107 17.51 -8.68 0.50
CA GLY A 107 17.01 -9.86 1.18
C GLY A 107 16.59 -10.96 0.21
N TYR A 108 16.09 -12.05 0.77
CA TYR A 108 15.51 -13.15 0.01
C TYR A 108 14.34 -13.76 0.79
N TYR A 109 13.43 -14.39 0.08
CA TYR A 109 12.39 -15.23 0.67
C TYR A 109 12.76 -16.69 0.50
N ALA A 110 12.75 -17.43 1.60
CA ALA A 110 12.88 -18.88 1.56
C ALA A 110 11.64 -19.52 0.92
N GLN A 111 11.75 -20.78 0.55
CA GLN A 111 10.58 -21.58 0.18
C GLN A 111 9.60 -21.64 1.37
N SER A 112 8.29 -21.57 1.08
CA SER A 112 7.26 -21.48 2.11
C SER A 112 7.25 -22.72 3.02
N GLY A 113 7.28 -22.50 4.32
CA GLY A 113 7.21 -23.52 5.37
C GLY A 113 7.10 -22.88 6.75
N PRO A 114 6.71 -23.63 7.80
CA PRO A 114 6.61 -23.09 9.15
C PRO A 114 7.96 -22.58 9.64
N THR A 115 8.00 -21.34 10.13
CA THR A 115 9.22 -20.74 10.71
C THR A 115 8.85 -19.74 11.81
N ALA A 116 9.79 -19.43 12.70
CA ALA A 116 9.67 -18.31 13.63
C ALA A 116 10.07 -16.99 12.95
N THR A 117 11.22 -17.02 12.26
CA THR A 117 11.94 -15.84 11.75
C THR A 117 11.63 -15.56 10.29
N GLY A 118 11.70 -14.28 9.92
CA GLY A 118 11.62 -13.83 8.53
C GLY A 118 10.20 -13.84 7.97
N ARG A 119 9.19 -14.01 8.83
CA ARG A 119 7.78 -13.93 8.45
C ARG A 119 7.36 -12.47 8.42
N TYR A 120 6.63 -12.06 7.38
CA TYR A 120 6.17 -10.69 7.23
C TYR A 120 4.81 -10.48 7.89
N THR A 121 4.72 -9.47 8.73
CA THR A 121 3.44 -8.99 9.27
C THR A 121 3.06 -7.68 8.59
N SER A 122 2.02 -7.73 7.76
CA SER A 122 1.45 -6.56 7.10
C SER A 122 0.70 -5.66 8.09
N LEU A 123 0.93 -4.35 8.02
CA LEU A 123 0.28 -3.35 8.85
C LEU A 123 -0.51 -2.35 7.99
N ALA A 124 -1.46 -1.63 8.61
CA ALA A 124 -1.96 -0.41 8.01
C ALA A 124 -0.84 0.65 8.01
N PRO A 125 -0.69 1.46 6.94
CA PRO A 125 0.38 2.45 6.87
C PRO A 125 0.38 3.38 8.08
N ALA A 126 1.53 3.52 8.75
CA ALA A 126 1.66 4.35 9.93
C ALA A 126 2.90 5.25 9.85
N ARG A 127 2.69 6.57 9.94
CA ARG A 127 3.78 7.55 9.93
C ARG A 127 4.59 7.49 11.22
N VAL A 128 5.87 7.16 11.09
CA VAL A 128 6.81 7.07 12.24
C VAL A 128 7.90 8.15 12.21
N LEU A 129 8.08 8.84 11.07
CA LEU A 129 8.97 9.98 10.93
C LEU A 129 8.35 11.05 10.03
N ASP A 130 8.41 12.32 10.44
CA ASP A 130 8.19 13.48 9.58
C ASP A 130 9.00 14.67 10.10
N THR A 131 10.11 14.95 9.43
CA THR A 131 11.03 16.02 9.84
C THR A 131 10.44 17.42 9.67
N ARG A 132 9.32 17.59 8.97
CA ARG A 132 8.66 18.90 8.78
C ARG A 132 7.91 19.33 10.04
N ASN A 133 7.29 18.38 10.74
CA ASN A 133 6.49 18.65 11.94
C ASN A 133 7.18 18.18 13.23
N GLY A 134 8.21 17.31 13.13
CA GLY A 134 9.00 16.80 14.24
C GLY A 134 8.61 15.40 14.70
N THR A 135 7.61 14.76 14.06
CA THR A 135 7.21 13.39 14.37
C THR A 135 8.42 12.45 14.26
N GLY A 136 8.66 11.69 15.33
CA GLY A 136 9.68 10.64 15.36
C GLY A 136 11.14 11.08 15.41
N VAL A 137 11.40 12.38 15.30
CA VAL A 137 12.74 12.97 15.43
C VAL A 137 13.14 12.95 16.90
N THR A 138 14.37 12.51 17.20
CA THR A 138 14.92 12.56 18.56
C THR A 138 14.90 14.01 19.06
N PRO A 139 14.28 14.29 20.22
CA PRO A 139 14.29 15.63 20.79
C PRO A 139 15.71 16.13 21.01
N PRO A 140 16.00 17.43 20.80
CA PRO A 140 17.26 18.01 21.25
C PRO A 140 17.36 17.87 22.78
N ALA A 141 18.58 17.86 23.34
CA ALA A 141 18.73 17.88 24.79
C ALA A 141 17.97 19.07 25.40
N SER A 142 17.29 18.84 26.53
CA SER A 142 16.56 19.91 27.22
C SER A 142 17.51 21.06 27.51
N PRO A 143 17.14 22.30 27.12
CA PRO A 143 17.98 23.46 27.38
C PRO A 143 17.90 23.91 28.85
N GLY A 144 16.98 23.32 29.63
CA GLY A 144 16.62 23.83 30.96
C GLY A 144 15.97 25.21 30.91
N ASP A 145 15.60 25.71 32.08
CA ASP A 145 15.17 27.11 32.27
C ASP A 145 16.42 28.01 32.30
N THR A 146 17.04 28.20 31.13
CA THR A 146 18.32 28.92 30.98
C THR A 146 18.23 30.17 30.09
N LYS A 147 17.04 30.46 29.56
CA LYS A 147 16.79 31.58 28.66
C LYS A 147 15.53 32.33 29.06
N ASN A 148 15.58 33.66 28.99
CA ASN A 148 14.46 34.58 29.13
C ASN A 148 14.44 35.58 27.96
N CYS A 149 13.42 36.44 27.88
CA CYS A 149 13.28 37.38 26.76
C CYS A 149 14.41 38.40 26.64
N GLY A 150 15.13 38.72 27.72
CA GLY A 150 16.30 39.60 27.70
C GLY A 150 17.54 38.97 27.05
N ASP A 151 17.57 37.64 26.89
CA ASP A 151 18.67 36.93 26.24
C ASP A 151 18.64 37.00 24.70
N PHE A 152 17.57 37.55 24.12
CA PHE A 152 17.37 37.60 22.68
C PHE A 152 17.42 39.03 22.15
N ALA A 153 18.28 39.26 21.16
CA ALA A 153 18.37 40.55 20.48
C ALA A 153 17.17 40.89 19.59
N THR A 154 16.41 39.87 19.14
CA THR A 154 15.25 40.03 18.24
C THR A 154 14.14 39.05 18.59
N TRP A 155 12.89 39.44 18.31
CA TRP A 155 11.74 38.55 18.43
C TRP A 155 11.91 37.27 17.59
N SER A 156 12.42 37.37 16.37
CA SER A 156 12.65 36.20 15.49
C SER A 156 13.62 35.19 16.11
N GLY A 157 14.65 35.66 16.81
CA GLY A 157 15.58 34.81 17.57
C GLY A 157 14.88 34.09 18.73
N ALA A 158 14.09 34.81 19.53
CA ALA A 158 13.29 34.23 20.61
C ALA A 158 12.28 33.21 20.08
N ASN A 159 11.57 33.54 19.01
CA ASN A 159 10.59 32.66 18.35
C ASN A 159 11.24 31.38 17.78
N THR A 160 12.43 31.49 17.19
CA THR A 160 13.18 30.32 16.71
C THR A 160 13.57 29.39 17.85
N TRP A 161 14.07 29.95 18.95
CA TRP A 161 14.43 29.16 20.14
C TRP A 161 13.20 28.51 20.77
N PHE A 162 12.13 29.28 20.99
CA PHE A 162 10.87 28.79 21.53
C PHE A 162 10.37 27.58 20.74
N TRP A 163 10.21 27.69 19.42
CA TRP A 163 9.71 26.58 18.61
C TRP A 163 10.68 25.40 18.43
N ALA A 164 11.97 25.58 18.71
CA ALA A 164 12.94 24.48 18.73
C ALA A 164 12.69 23.52 19.91
N TYR A 165 12.22 24.05 21.06
CA TYR A 165 12.07 23.30 22.31
C TYR A 165 10.63 23.11 22.77
N TYR A 166 9.74 24.06 22.49
CA TYR A 166 8.33 24.06 22.90
C TYR A 166 7.59 22.76 22.56
N PRO A 167 7.73 22.16 21.35
CA PRO A 167 7.07 20.90 21.03
C PRO A 167 7.50 19.71 21.88
N TYR A 168 8.61 19.81 22.62
CA TYR A 168 9.18 18.73 23.41
C TYR A 168 9.10 18.98 24.92
N TYR A 169 9.24 20.24 25.33
CA TYR A 169 9.41 20.63 26.74
C TYR A 169 8.42 21.70 27.20
N GLY A 170 7.48 22.11 26.34
CA GLY A 170 6.60 23.25 26.60
C GLY A 170 7.39 24.55 26.68
N ASP A 171 6.80 25.58 27.31
CA ASP A 171 7.46 26.87 27.51
C ASP A 171 8.49 26.82 28.66
N ILE A 172 9.54 26.03 28.46
CA ILE A 172 10.59 25.77 29.47
C ILE A 172 11.35 27.04 29.88
N GLY A 173 11.44 28.03 29.00
CA GLY A 173 12.08 29.34 29.26
C GLY A 173 11.10 30.44 29.68
N ARG A 174 9.81 30.11 29.87
CA ARG A 174 8.76 31.08 30.26
C ARG A 174 8.73 32.32 29.35
N LEU A 175 8.91 32.09 28.05
CA LEU A 175 8.94 33.16 27.05
C LEU A 175 7.54 33.62 26.65
N ASP A 176 6.51 32.81 26.88
CA ASP A 176 5.11 33.03 26.51
C ASP A 176 4.24 33.07 27.78
N GLY A 177 4.16 34.25 28.41
CA GLY A 177 3.51 34.41 29.71
C GLY A 177 1.97 34.38 29.67
N ASN A 178 1.37 34.61 28.51
CA ASN A 178 -0.10 34.64 28.31
C ASN A 178 -0.63 33.38 27.61
N ASN A 179 0.25 32.44 27.22
CA ASN A 179 -0.05 31.17 26.56
C ASN A 179 -0.76 31.33 25.21
N ASP A 180 -0.44 32.39 24.47
CA ASP A 180 -1.02 32.63 23.15
C ASP A 180 -0.14 32.10 21.99
N LEU A 181 1.00 31.48 22.30
CA LEU A 181 2.02 30.97 21.38
C LEU A 181 2.85 32.06 20.68
N ILE A 182 2.91 33.27 21.25
CA ILE A 182 3.75 34.37 20.80
C ILE A 182 4.82 34.63 21.87
N PRO A 183 6.03 34.04 21.75
CA PRO A 183 7.06 34.25 22.75
C PRO A 183 7.62 35.67 22.70
N CYS A 184 7.89 36.25 23.86
CA CYS A 184 8.57 37.53 24.04
C CYS A 184 7.96 38.68 23.24
N GLU A 185 6.64 38.88 23.39
CA GLU A 185 5.90 39.98 22.76
C GLU A 185 6.47 41.38 23.05
N SER A 186 7.24 41.52 24.13
CA SER A 186 7.94 42.76 24.48
C SER A 186 9.10 43.11 23.53
N LEU A 187 9.59 42.16 22.73
CA LEU A 187 10.65 42.39 21.76
C LEU A 187 10.10 43.06 20.49
N SER A 188 10.88 44.00 19.95
CA SER A 188 10.53 44.68 18.70
C SER A 188 10.36 43.67 17.55
N GLY A 189 9.26 43.80 16.80
CA GLY A 189 8.93 42.94 15.66
C GLY A 189 8.04 41.73 15.99
N ALA A 190 7.50 41.63 17.20
CA ALA A 190 6.52 40.61 17.55
C ALA A 190 5.22 40.75 16.70
N PRO A 191 4.69 39.65 16.12
CA PRO A 191 3.47 39.65 15.35
C PRO A 191 2.23 39.61 16.26
N ILE A 192 1.05 39.88 15.67
CA ILE A 192 -0.25 39.75 16.35
C ILE A 192 -0.83 38.32 16.29
N SER A 193 -0.08 37.37 15.73
CA SER A 193 -0.51 35.98 15.60
C SER A 193 0.70 35.05 15.62
N PRO A 194 0.58 33.83 16.18
CA PRO A 194 1.69 32.88 16.27
C PRO A 194 2.33 32.61 14.91
N GLN A 195 3.65 32.76 14.81
CA GLN A 195 4.38 32.33 13.62
C GLN A 195 5.31 31.18 13.96
N ARG A 196 4.88 29.97 13.67
CA ARG A 196 5.74 28.80 13.79
C ARG A 196 6.75 28.77 12.64
N PRO A 197 8.07 28.86 12.91
CA PRO A 197 9.06 28.76 11.85
C PRO A 197 9.04 27.34 11.25
N PRO A 198 9.32 27.20 9.94
CA PRO A 198 9.53 25.89 9.33
C PRO A 198 10.66 25.16 10.07
N ARG A 199 10.47 23.87 10.37
CA ARG A 199 11.55 23.09 10.96
C ARG A 199 12.73 22.99 9.98
N PRO A 200 13.98 23.03 10.47
CA PRO A 200 15.14 22.87 9.61
C PRO A 200 15.14 21.47 8.98
N LYS A 201 15.63 21.39 7.74
CA LYS A 201 15.89 20.11 7.06
C LYS A 201 17.08 19.43 7.73
N PRO A 202 17.11 18.09 7.81
CA PRO A 202 18.34 17.34 8.03
C PRO A 202 19.51 17.92 7.23
N ALA A 203 20.65 18.10 7.90
CA ALA A 203 21.83 18.70 7.29
C ALA A 203 22.39 17.80 6.18
N ALA A 204 23.03 18.40 5.18
CA ALA A 204 23.70 17.65 4.14
C ALA A 204 24.77 16.73 4.76
N ARG A 205 24.86 15.49 4.26
CA ARG A 205 25.76 14.44 4.75
C ARG A 205 25.55 14.07 6.21
N SER A 206 24.33 14.25 6.73
CA SER A 206 23.94 13.85 8.07
C SER A 206 23.12 12.56 8.07
N THR A 207 23.06 11.92 9.23
CA THR A 207 22.18 10.77 9.48
C THR A 207 21.12 11.14 10.51
N THR A 208 19.87 10.83 10.20
CA THR A 208 18.75 10.83 11.16
C THR A 208 18.55 9.42 11.68
N THR A 209 18.73 9.21 12.98
CA THR A 209 18.35 7.95 13.64
C THR A 209 16.86 7.94 13.90
N LEU A 210 16.19 6.84 13.55
CA LEU A 210 14.77 6.64 13.72
C LEU A 210 14.52 5.38 14.54
N GLN A 211 13.96 5.55 15.74
CA GLN A 211 13.41 4.43 16.49
C GLN A 211 12.20 3.87 15.75
N VAL A 212 12.21 2.58 15.43
CA VAL A 212 11.09 1.92 14.74
C VAL A 212 10.37 0.95 15.67
N VAL A 213 11.08 0.21 16.51
CA VAL A 213 10.47 -0.65 17.53
C VAL A 213 9.64 0.18 18.50
N GLY A 214 8.42 -0.28 18.78
CA GLY A 214 7.45 0.43 19.62
C GLY A 214 6.70 1.55 18.90
N ARG A 215 6.91 1.73 17.58
CA ARG A 215 6.20 2.74 16.78
C ARG A 215 5.49 2.10 15.60
N GLY A 216 4.35 2.67 15.20
CA GLY A 216 3.62 2.26 13.99
C GLY A 216 3.28 0.77 13.92
N GLY A 217 3.09 0.10 15.07
CA GLY A 217 2.78 -1.33 15.15
C GLY A 217 3.98 -2.29 15.09
N VAL A 218 5.22 -1.80 15.06
CA VAL A 218 6.43 -2.65 15.04
C VAL A 218 6.77 -3.13 16.46
N PRO A 219 6.75 -4.45 16.73
CA PRO A 219 7.05 -5.01 18.06
C PRO A 219 8.55 -5.14 18.33
N ALA A 220 8.91 -5.50 19.57
CA ALA A 220 10.28 -5.82 19.95
C ALA A 220 10.83 -7.07 19.25
N SER A 221 9.96 -8.00 18.84
CA SER A 221 10.30 -9.23 18.11
C SER A 221 10.49 -9.01 16.61
N ALA A 222 10.67 -7.76 16.15
CA ALA A 222 10.92 -7.43 14.76
C ALA A 222 12.43 -7.45 14.46
N SER A 223 12.83 -8.23 13.45
CA SER A 223 14.22 -8.30 12.94
C SER A 223 14.49 -7.32 11.80
N ALA A 224 13.47 -6.95 11.04
CA ALA A 224 13.55 -5.98 9.95
C ALA A 224 12.22 -5.21 9.82
N VAL A 225 12.26 -4.03 9.22
CA VAL A 225 11.07 -3.21 8.93
C VAL A 225 10.94 -3.00 7.43
N ALA A 226 9.70 -3.08 6.93
CA ALA A 226 9.34 -2.57 5.61
C ALA A 226 8.75 -1.17 5.76
N ILE A 227 9.43 -0.18 5.18
CA ILE A 227 9.13 1.23 5.41
C ILE A 227 9.20 2.00 4.09
N ASN A 228 8.17 2.78 3.80
CA ASN A 228 8.17 3.68 2.67
C ASN A 228 8.79 5.01 3.11
N VAL A 229 9.93 5.36 2.53
CA VAL A 229 10.62 6.63 2.82
C VAL A 229 10.28 7.62 1.71
N THR A 230 9.93 8.85 2.09
CA THR A 230 9.70 9.96 1.16
C THR A 230 10.69 11.09 1.48
N ALA A 231 11.46 11.51 0.49
CA ALA A 231 12.24 12.73 0.54
C ALA A 231 11.43 13.86 -0.11
N THR A 232 11.35 15.03 0.52
CA THR A 232 10.59 16.18 -0.01
C THR A 232 11.28 17.51 0.24
N GLN A 233 10.98 18.49 -0.61
CA GLN A 233 11.55 19.84 -0.56
C GLN A 233 13.09 19.82 -0.61
N ALA A 234 13.66 19.02 -1.50
CA ALA A 234 15.11 18.95 -1.67
C ALA A 234 15.71 20.34 -1.95
N THR A 235 16.80 20.72 -1.30
CA THR A 235 17.52 21.97 -1.58
C THR A 235 18.58 21.81 -2.64
N THR A 236 19.02 20.58 -2.86
CA THR A 236 20.11 20.22 -3.77
C THR A 236 19.86 18.82 -4.35
N ARG A 237 20.51 18.50 -5.47
CA ARG A 237 20.56 17.12 -5.97
C ARG A 237 21.30 16.23 -4.97
N GLY A 238 20.90 14.97 -4.89
CA GLY A 238 21.49 14.05 -3.92
C GLY A 238 20.79 12.70 -3.86
N TYR A 239 21.00 12.00 -2.76
CA TYR A 239 20.36 10.73 -2.49
C TYR A 239 20.06 10.56 -1.01
N VAL A 240 19.09 9.70 -0.74
CA VAL A 240 18.81 9.17 0.60
C VAL A 240 19.18 7.70 0.63
N GLN A 241 19.82 7.28 1.71
CA GLN A 241 20.16 5.89 1.98
C GLN A 241 19.61 5.50 3.36
N VAL A 242 18.91 4.38 3.41
CA VAL A 242 18.41 3.80 4.65
C VAL A 242 19.33 2.66 5.04
N LEU A 243 19.78 2.69 6.29
CA LEU A 243 20.86 1.86 6.81
C LEU A 243 20.39 1.18 8.10
N PRO A 244 20.77 -0.08 8.34
CA PRO A 244 20.61 -0.69 9.65
C PRO A 244 21.53 0.03 10.67
N THR A 245 21.14 0.10 11.93
CA THR A 245 22.08 0.44 13.02
C THR A 245 22.95 -0.75 13.41
N ALA A 246 22.50 -1.98 13.16
CA ALA A 246 23.34 -3.18 13.28
C ALA A 246 24.27 -3.34 12.05
N GLY A 247 25.55 -3.59 12.33
CA GLY A 247 26.56 -3.87 11.31
C GLY A 247 27.13 -2.63 10.60
N SER A 248 28.24 -2.82 9.89
CA SER A 248 28.92 -1.76 9.13
C SER A 248 28.44 -1.77 7.68
N THR A 249 27.35 -1.06 7.39
CA THR A 249 27.03 -0.70 6.00
C THR A 249 27.66 0.66 5.70
N ALA A 250 28.57 0.70 4.74
CA ALA A 250 29.22 1.94 4.34
C ALA A 250 28.21 2.92 3.72
N ILE A 251 28.30 4.19 4.10
CA ILE A 251 27.54 5.26 3.45
C ILE A 251 27.95 5.30 1.97
N GLY A 252 26.96 5.33 1.08
CA GLY A 252 27.17 5.30 -0.37
C GLY A 252 27.29 3.90 -0.98
N ALA A 253 27.15 2.83 -0.19
CA ALA A 253 27.05 1.46 -0.70
C ALA A 253 25.77 1.22 -1.53
N SER A 254 24.74 2.02 -1.29
CA SER A 254 23.47 2.01 -2.02
C SER A 254 22.84 3.40 -2.03
N SER A 255 21.86 3.61 -2.92
CA SER A 255 20.98 4.78 -2.92
C SER A 255 19.53 4.30 -3.03
N ASN A 256 18.74 4.52 -1.98
CA ASN A 256 17.34 4.11 -1.95
C ASN A 256 16.46 5.15 -2.64
N LEU A 257 16.82 6.43 -2.59
CA LEU A 257 16.12 7.49 -3.32
C LEU A 257 17.14 8.41 -3.98
N ASN A 258 16.87 8.84 -5.22
CA ASN A 258 17.69 9.82 -5.92
C ASN A 258 16.89 11.10 -6.18
N LEU A 259 17.44 12.23 -5.72
CA LEU A 259 16.89 13.56 -5.82
C LEU A 259 17.64 14.29 -6.94
N ASP A 260 16.90 14.60 -8.00
CA ASP A 260 17.38 15.09 -9.28
C ASP A 260 17.08 16.58 -9.49
N ALA A 261 16.26 17.19 -8.64
CA ALA A 261 15.88 18.59 -8.73
C ALA A 261 15.63 19.21 -7.35
N VAL A 262 15.79 20.53 -7.28
CA VAL A 262 15.36 21.33 -6.12
C VAL A 262 13.84 21.28 -6.01
N GLY A 263 13.32 21.17 -4.80
CA GLY A 263 11.90 21.06 -4.51
C GLY A 263 11.32 19.65 -4.65
N GLN A 264 12.07 18.70 -5.22
CA GLN A 264 11.54 17.38 -5.56
C GLN A 264 10.99 16.62 -4.35
N THR A 265 9.88 15.94 -4.57
CA THR A 265 9.34 14.86 -3.75
C THR A 265 9.51 13.51 -4.46
N ILE A 266 9.98 12.50 -3.74
CA ILE A 266 10.10 11.14 -4.26
C ILE A 266 10.05 10.15 -3.11
N ALA A 267 9.40 9.01 -3.34
CA ALA A 267 9.31 7.91 -2.39
C ALA A 267 9.93 6.64 -2.95
N ASN A 268 10.45 5.80 -2.06
CA ASN A 268 10.78 4.41 -2.35
C ASN A 268 10.48 3.54 -1.13
N LEU A 269 9.98 2.32 -1.37
CA LEU A 269 9.88 1.30 -0.33
C LEU A 269 11.27 0.74 -0.02
N VAL A 270 11.56 0.57 1.27
CA VAL A 270 12.80 -0.03 1.74
C VAL A 270 12.50 -1.13 2.75
N ILE A 271 13.19 -2.26 2.62
CA ILE A 271 13.26 -3.29 3.66
C ILE A 271 14.65 -3.20 4.29
N VAL A 272 14.73 -3.01 5.60
CA VAL A 272 16.00 -2.81 6.29
C VAL A 272 16.02 -3.57 7.63
N PRO A 273 17.12 -4.25 7.98
CA PRO A 273 17.28 -4.83 9.30
C PRO A 273 17.20 -3.76 10.40
N ILE A 274 16.55 -4.11 11.51
CA ILE A 274 16.47 -3.27 12.70
C ILE A 274 17.70 -3.56 13.56
N GLY A 275 18.34 -2.53 14.11
CA GLY A 275 19.44 -2.77 15.05
C GLY A 275 18.99 -3.25 16.41
N VAL A 276 19.95 -3.69 17.23
CA VAL A 276 19.69 -4.18 18.59
C VAL A 276 19.04 -3.13 19.50
N ASP A 277 19.19 -1.84 19.18
CA ASP A 277 18.56 -0.71 19.85
C ASP A 277 17.12 -0.44 19.36
N GLY A 278 16.63 -1.23 18.40
CA GLY A 278 15.30 -1.07 17.81
C GLY A 278 15.19 0.06 16.79
N SER A 279 16.33 0.59 16.31
CA SER A 279 16.39 1.76 15.43
C SER A 279 16.92 1.44 14.02
N ILE A 280 16.77 2.40 13.13
CA ILE A 280 17.37 2.45 11.79
C ILE A 280 17.95 3.85 11.54
N ARG A 281 18.76 4.01 10.49
CA ARG A 281 19.40 5.28 10.13
C ARG A 281 19.02 5.72 8.72
N LEU A 282 18.66 6.99 8.56
CA LEU A 282 18.40 7.61 7.27
C LEU A 282 19.51 8.64 7.00
N TYR A 283 20.41 8.32 6.08
CA TYR A 283 21.43 9.24 5.60
C TYR A 283 20.88 10.08 4.45
N THR A 284 21.16 11.39 4.47
CA THR A 284 20.90 12.28 3.34
C THR A 284 22.17 12.94 2.84
N SER A 285 22.41 12.91 1.53
CA SER A 285 23.61 13.55 0.95
C SER A 285 23.47 15.07 0.80
N GLY A 286 22.23 15.58 0.78
CA GLY A 286 21.88 16.99 0.63
C GLY A 286 20.72 17.39 1.56
N GLY A 287 20.39 18.68 1.64
CA GLY A 287 19.28 19.12 2.49
C GLY A 287 17.93 18.68 1.94
N THR A 288 17.18 17.88 2.67
CA THR A 288 15.82 17.45 2.30
C THR A 288 15.04 17.10 3.56
N HIS A 289 13.72 17.29 3.56
CA HIS A 289 12.90 16.66 4.58
C HIS A 289 12.75 15.17 4.28
N LEU A 290 12.66 14.40 5.36
CA LEU A 290 12.38 12.97 5.36
C LEU A 290 11.03 12.72 6.04
N ILE A 291 10.24 11.85 5.42
CA ILE A 291 9.01 11.26 5.95
C ILE A 291 9.17 9.75 5.83
N ALA A 292 8.70 9.00 6.83
CA ALA A 292 8.75 7.54 6.78
C ALA A 292 7.46 6.94 7.34
N ASP A 293 6.84 6.07 6.55
CA ASP A 293 5.60 5.38 6.88
C ASP A 293 5.86 3.86 6.90
N VAL A 294 5.60 3.19 8.02
CA VAL A 294 5.75 1.73 8.17
C VAL A 294 4.65 1.03 7.40
N ALA A 295 5.01 0.03 6.58
CA ALA A 295 4.09 -0.86 5.88
C ALA A 295 3.95 -2.23 6.57
N GLY A 296 4.96 -2.64 7.33
CA GLY A 296 4.99 -3.91 8.05
C GLY A 296 6.38 -4.22 8.63
N TYR A 297 6.53 -5.39 9.21
CA TYR A 297 7.79 -5.84 9.81
C TYR A 297 8.03 -7.33 9.56
N TYR A 298 9.27 -7.77 9.78
CA TYR A 298 9.67 -9.17 9.71
C TYR A 298 9.99 -9.69 11.10
N THR A 299 9.52 -10.89 11.43
CA THR A 299 9.71 -11.52 12.73
C THR A 299 11.14 -11.98 12.96
N ASP A 300 11.56 -12.04 14.21
CA ASP A 300 12.82 -12.64 14.66
C ASP A 300 12.62 -14.10 15.16
N ALA A 301 13.65 -14.68 15.80
CA ALA A 301 13.60 -16.05 16.33
C ALA A 301 12.82 -16.19 17.64
N THR A 302 12.40 -15.09 18.27
CA THR A 302 11.62 -15.11 19.53
C THR A 302 10.12 -15.27 19.28
N THR A 303 9.67 -15.07 18.05
CA THR A 303 8.28 -15.25 17.65
C THR A 303 7.93 -16.74 17.52
N SER A 304 6.70 -17.13 17.83
CA SER A 304 6.24 -18.51 17.65
C SER A 304 6.33 -18.97 16.19
N VAL A 305 6.58 -20.27 15.99
CA VAL A 305 6.60 -20.89 14.66
C VAL A 305 5.18 -20.87 14.08
N SER A 306 5.03 -20.38 12.86
CA SER A 306 3.76 -20.38 12.12
C SER A 306 4.02 -20.32 10.61
N THR A 307 2.99 -20.59 9.82
CA THR A 307 2.97 -20.40 8.37
C THR A 307 2.46 -19.01 7.96
N ASP A 308 2.10 -18.14 8.91
CA ASP A 308 1.59 -16.79 8.62
C ASP A 308 2.72 -15.86 8.20
N GLY A 309 2.46 -14.98 7.25
CA GLY A 309 3.45 -14.02 6.78
C GLY A 309 4.52 -14.65 5.89
N MET A 310 4.32 -15.89 5.43
CA MET A 310 5.20 -16.51 4.45
C MET A 310 4.94 -15.91 3.08
N PHE A 311 6.01 -15.55 2.37
CA PHE A 311 5.90 -15.04 1.02
C PHE A 311 5.65 -16.18 0.03
N VAL A 312 4.63 -16.03 -0.81
CA VAL A 312 4.38 -16.87 -1.96
C VAL A 312 4.63 -16.04 -3.21
N ALA A 313 5.67 -16.42 -3.94
CA ALA A 313 6.09 -15.73 -5.15
C ALA A 313 5.14 -16.07 -6.31
N LEU A 314 4.79 -15.06 -7.09
CA LEU A 314 3.95 -15.20 -8.28
C LEU A 314 4.75 -14.78 -9.53
N GLN A 315 4.38 -15.32 -10.69
CA GLN A 315 4.80 -14.72 -11.95
C GLN A 315 4.24 -13.28 -12.00
N PRO A 316 5.06 -12.26 -12.29
CA PRO A 316 4.58 -10.88 -12.35
C PRO A 316 3.38 -10.74 -13.29
N ALA A 317 2.30 -10.15 -12.79
CA ALA A 317 1.04 -10.01 -13.53
C ALA A 317 0.35 -8.69 -13.20
N ARG A 318 -0.45 -8.17 -14.13
CA ARG A 318 -1.18 -6.91 -13.95
C ARG A 318 -2.54 -7.11 -13.30
N LEU A 319 -2.75 -6.52 -12.12
CA LEU A 319 -4.05 -6.49 -11.45
C LEU A 319 -4.90 -5.29 -11.86
N LEU A 320 -4.27 -4.19 -12.24
CA LEU A 320 -4.94 -2.94 -12.64
C LEU A 320 -4.18 -2.27 -13.79
N ASP A 321 -4.92 -1.80 -14.79
CA ASP A 321 -4.42 -0.93 -15.87
C ASP A 321 -5.53 0.07 -16.25
N THR A 322 -5.49 1.29 -15.71
CA THR A 322 -6.56 2.24 -16.04
C THR A 322 -6.39 2.91 -17.40
N ARG A 323 -5.34 2.60 -18.17
CA ARG A 323 -5.12 3.17 -19.51
C ARG A 323 -6.09 2.63 -20.55
N THR A 324 -6.68 1.47 -20.30
CA THR A 324 -7.69 0.86 -21.18
C THR A 324 -9.10 1.43 -20.94
N GLY A 325 -9.24 2.38 -20.01
CA GLY A 325 -10.49 2.98 -19.62
C GLY A 325 -10.34 4.47 -19.29
N THR A 326 -11.26 4.98 -18.47
CA THR A 326 -11.24 6.37 -18.01
C THR A 326 -10.04 6.63 -17.10
N LYS A 327 -9.38 7.77 -17.31
CA LYS A 327 -8.31 8.22 -16.40
C LYS A 327 -8.95 8.62 -15.06
N PRO A 328 -8.53 8.01 -13.93
CA PRO A 328 -9.02 8.38 -12.61
C PRO A 328 -8.95 9.90 -12.36
N ALA A 329 -10.02 10.46 -11.79
CA ALA A 329 -10.08 11.86 -11.43
C ALA A 329 -9.15 12.19 -10.25
N SER A 330 -8.95 13.49 -9.99
CA SER A 330 -8.24 13.92 -8.78
C SER A 330 -9.07 13.55 -7.54
N LYS A 331 -8.41 12.97 -6.54
CA LYS A 331 -8.99 12.45 -5.29
C LYS A 331 -9.89 11.22 -5.46
N ALA A 332 -9.85 10.57 -6.62
CA ALA A 332 -10.54 9.30 -6.84
C ALA A 332 -9.92 8.18 -5.97
N SER A 333 -10.73 7.17 -5.65
CA SER A 333 -10.30 5.96 -4.95
C SER A 333 -10.64 4.73 -5.78
N ILE A 334 -9.68 3.86 -6.01
CA ILE A 334 -9.85 2.63 -6.78
C ILE A 334 -9.74 1.44 -5.84
N THR A 335 -10.77 0.60 -5.80
CA THR A 335 -10.70 -0.67 -5.05
C THR A 335 -9.93 -1.71 -5.85
N LEU A 336 -8.78 -2.13 -5.34
CA LEU A 336 -7.97 -3.23 -5.84
C LEU A 336 -8.38 -4.54 -5.13
N ALA A 337 -9.03 -5.43 -5.86
CA ALA A 337 -9.40 -6.77 -5.38
C ALA A 337 -8.43 -7.83 -5.94
N PRO A 338 -7.44 -8.30 -5.17
CA PRO A 338 -6.42 -9.23 -5.65
C PRO A 338 -6.84 -10.71 -5.59
N LEU A 339 -7.78 -11.09 -4.73
CA LEU A 339 -8.15 -12.49 -4.49
C LEU A 339 -8.70 -13.15 -5.76
N ASN A 340 -8.43 -14.44 -5.95
CA ASN A 340 -8.78 -15.24 -7.15
C ASN A 340 -8.23 -14.67 -8.47
N ARG A 341 -7.27 -13.75 -8.44
CA ARG A 341 -6.68 -13.12 -9.62
C ARG A 341 -5.17 -13.28 -9.60
N ALA A 342 -4.58 -13.42 -10.78
CA ALA A 342 -3.12 -13.49 -10.94
C ALA A 342 -2.41 -14.54 -10.06
N GLY A 343 -3.10 -15.63 -9.68
CA GLY A 343 -2.55 -16.69 -8.82
C GLY A 343 -2.66 -16.45 -7.31
N VAL A 344 -3.33 -15.37 -6.88
CA VAL A 344 -3.67 -15.13 -5.46
C VAL A 344 -4.88 -16.00 -5.09
N PRO A 345 -4.85 -16.77 -3.99
CA PRO A 345 -5.96 -17.60 -3.56
C PRO A 345 -7.16 -16.77 -3.07
N SER A 346 -8.32 -17.42 -2.90
CA SER A 346 -9.53 -16.79 -2.35
C SER A 346 -9.40 -16.43 -0.86
N THR A 347 -8.58 -17.15 -0.10
CA THR A 347 -8.44 -16.97 1.36
C THR A 347 -6.99 -17.13 1.80
N GLY A 348 -6.69 -16.85 3.08
CA GLY A 348 -5.35 -17.06 3.64
C GLY A 348 -4.30 -16.06 3.14
N VAL A 349 -4.71 -14.83 2.81
CA VAL A 349 -3.83 -13.77 2.31
C VAL A 349 -3.82 -12.57 3.28
N ALA A 350 -2.66 -12.26 3.85
CA ALA A 350 -2.47 -11.13 4.77
C ALA A 350 -2.15 -9.81 4.06
N GLY A 351 -1.51 -9.87 2.89
CA GLY A 351 -1.02 -8.72 2.15
C GLY A 351 -0.43 -9.12 0.80
N ILE A 352 -0.20 -8.14 -0.05
CA ILE A 352 0.31 -8.32 -1.42
C ILE A 352 1.52 -7.44 -1.68
N VAL A 353 2.34 -7.87 -2.65
CA VAL A 353 3.54 -7.17 -3.12
C VAL A 353 3.27 -6.61 -4.50
N LEU A 354 3.33 -5.29 -4.61
CA LEU A 354 2.99 -4.54 -5.80
C LEU A 354 4.18 -3.75 -6.32
N ASN A 355 4.17 -3.50 -7.63
CA ASN A 355 4.80 -2.36 -8.25
C ASN A 355 3.68 -1.43 -8.75
N LEU A 356 3.51 -0.29 -8.08
CA LEU A 356 2.46 0.68 -8.37
C LEU A 356 3.03 1.79 -9.25
N THR A 357 2.37 2.09 -10.37
CA THR A 357 2.83 3.08 -11.35
C THR A 357 1.77 4.15 -11.59
N ALA A 358 2.17 5.42 -11.49
CA ALA A 358 1.41 6.54 -12.03
C ALA A 358 1.96 6.89 -13.42
N THR A 359 1.08 7.11 -14.39
CA THR A 359 1.48 7.59 -15.73
C THR A 359 0.48 8.60 -16.28
N GLN A 360 0.93 9.44 -17.22
CA GLN A 360 0.12 10.49 -17.84
C GLN A 360 -0.61 11.37 -16.80
N SER A 361 0.09 11.68 -15.70
CA SER A 361 -0.39 12.58 -14.65
C SER A 361 -0.79 13.93 -15.22
N THR A 362 -1.80 14.59 -14.64
CA THR A 362 -2.19 15.94 -15.05
C THR A 362 -1.51 17.04 -14.23
N ALA A 363 -1.04 16.70 -13.02
CA ALA A 363 -0.37 17.61 -12.10
C ALA A 363 0.55 16.84 -11.15
N ALA A 364 1.28 17.59 -10.30
CA ALA A 364 1.96 17.00 -9.16
C ALA A 364 0.95 16.41 -8.17
N GLY A 365 1.32 15.30 -7.53
CA GLY A 365 0.44 14.56 -6.61
C GLY A 365 1.07 13.25 -6.17
N TYR A 366 0.25 12.34 -5.66
CA TYR A 366 0.70 11.04 -5.22
C TYR A 366 -0.35 9.96 -5.40
N LEU A 367 0.13 8.72 -5.46
CA LEU A 367 -0.68 7.52 -5.22
C LEU A 367 -0.41 7.01 -3.81
N GLN A 368 -1.46 6.52 -3.17
CA GLN A 368 -1.38 5.81 -1.89
C GLN A 368 -2.14 4.50 -2.00
N VAL A 369 -1.54 3.39 -1.59
CA VAL A 369 -2.22 2.10 -1.45
C VAL A 369 -2.32 1.72 0.03
N PHE A 370 -3.51 1.30 0.47
CA PHE A 370 -3.78 0.98 1.88
C PHE A 370 -4.92 -0.04 2.01
N PRO A 371 -5.05 -0.74 3.17
CA PRO A 371 -6.12 -1.71 3.37
C PRO A 371 -7.50 -1.05 3.38
N THR A 372 -8.40 -1.51 2.51
CA THR A 372 -9.77 -0.96 2.38
C THR A 372 -10.50 -0.99 3.71
N GLY A 373 -11.14 0.11 4.09
CA GLY A 373 -11.91 0.24 5.33
C GLY A 373 -11.08 0.29 6.62
N GLN A 374 -9.74 0.20 6.54
CA GLN A 374 -8.85 0.13 7.71
C GLN A 374 -7.81 1.24 7.76
N ALA A 375 -7.80 2.16 6.78
CA ALA A 375 -6.95 3.34 6.75
C ALA A 375 -7.60 4.47 5.94
N THR A 376 -7.06 5.68 6.07
CA THR A 376 -7.58 6.89 5.41
C THR A 376 -6.61 7.43 4.36
N ALA A 377 -7.19 8.04 3.31
CA ALA A 377 -6.45 8.74 2.27
C ALA A 377 -5.62 9.91 2.85
N GLY A 378 -4.42 10.10 2.32
CA GLY A 378 -3.46 11.13 2.74
C GLY A 378 -2.58 10.78 3.95
N SER A 379 -2.76 9.61 4.56
CA SER A 379 -1.93 9.17 5.69
C SER A 379 -0.51 8.78 5.27
N SER A 380 -0.30 8.39 4.02
CA SER A 380 1.00 8.04 3.43
C SER A 380 1.02 8.34 1.93
N SER A 381 2.18 8.22 1.28
CA SER A 381 2.30 8.33 -0.18
C SER A 381 3.30 7.32 -0.72
N ASN A 382 2.84 6.38 -1.56
CA ASN A 382 3.69 5.36 -2.17
C ASN A 382 4.37 5.87 -3.44
N VAL A 383 3.66 6.58 -4.31
CA VAL A 383 4.23 7.10 -5.56
C VAL A 383 4.06 8.61 -5.57
N ASN A 384 5.09 9.39 -5.93
CA ASN A 384 4.99 10.85 -6.03
C ASN A 384 5.21 11.31 -7.47
N MET A 385 4.20 11.94 -8.06
CA MET A 385 4.36 12.66 -9.33
C MET A 385 4.68 14.13 -9.03
N GLU A 386 5.66 14.66 -9.75
CA GLU A 386 6.19 16.02 -9.58
C GLU A 386 5.63 16.99 -10.62
N ARG A 387 5.04 16.48 -11.70
CA ARG A 387 4.53 17.28 -12.81
C ARG A 387 3.55 16.49 -13.67
N ALA A 388 2.93 17.19 -14.62
CA ALA A 388 2.14 16.58 -15.67
C ALA A 388 2.98 15.67 -16.60
N ASN A 389 2.34 14.64 -17.15
CA ASN A 389 2.88 13.65 -18.07
C ASN A 389 4.11 12.89 -17.53
N GLN A 390 4.21 12.72 -16.22
CA GLN A 390 5.27 11.90 -15.62
C GLN A 390 4.84 10.44 -15.58
N THR A 391 5.78 9.54 -15.85
CA THR A 391 5.64 8.13 -15.49
C THR A 391 6.59 7.79 -14.35
N ILE A 392 6.06 7.30 -13.23
CA ILE A 392 6.87 6.93 -12.08
C ILE A 392 6.25 5.75 -11.32
N PRO A 393 7.04 4.69 -11.08
CA PRO A 393 6.63 3.59 -10.23
C PRO A 393 7.30 3.66 -8.85
N ASN A 394 6.72 2.95 -7.89
CA ASN A 394 7.37 2.54 -6.66
C ASN A 394 6.86 1.15 -6.25
N ALA A 395 7.72 0.35 -5.63
CA ALA A 395 7.27 -0.86 -4.94
C ALA A 395 6.36 -0.50 -3.75
N ALA A 396 5.40 -1.37 -3.48
CA ALA A 396 4.51 -1.25 -2.33
C ALA A 396 4.21 -2.62 -1.74
N LEU A 397 4.23 -2.71 -0.40
CA LEU A 397 3.63 -3.81 0.34
C LEU A 397 2.37 -3.26 0.98
N THR A 398 1.22 -3.90 0.75
CA THR A 398 -0.03 -3.47 1.36
C THR A 398 -0.70 -4.63 2.07
N LYS A 399 -1.19 -4.36 3.28
CA LYS A 399 -2.16 -5.20 3.95
C LYS A 399 -3.46 -5.24 3.13
N LEU A 400 -4.16 -6.37 3.16
CA LEU A 400 -5.53 -6.45 2.68
C LEU A 400 -6.50 -6.14 3.82
N GLY A 401 -7.45 -5.24 3.54
CA GLY A 401 -8.51 -4.83 4.44
C GLY A 401 -9.78 -5.64 4.23
N ASN A 402 -10.93 -4.97 4.33
CA ASN A 402 -12.24 -5.61 4.24
C ASN A 402 -12.42 -6.30 2.88
N GLY A 403 -13.01 -7.50 2.89
CA GLY A 403 -13.17 -8.32 1.68
C GLY A 403 -11.87 -8.80 1.04
N GLY A 404 -10.73 -8.71 1.73
CA GLY A 404 -9.43 -9.02 1.14
C GLY A 404 -9.00 -8.03 0.06
N THR A 405 -9.41 -6.78 0.16
CA THR A 405 -9.12 -5.73 -0.84
C THR A 405 -8.16 -4.67 -0.31
N ALA A 406 -7.57 -3.89 -1.22
CA ALA A 406 -6.83 -2.66 -0.91
C ALA A 406 -7.43 -1.49 -1.69
N THR A 407 -7.30 -0.27 -1.19
CA THR A 407 -7.71 0.96 -1.87
C THR A 407 -6.48 1.68 -2.40
N ILE A 408 -6.52 2.12 -3.66
CA ILE A 408 -5.55 3.04 -4.25
C ILE A 408 -6.19 4.43 -4.34
N TYR A 409 -5.67 5.37 -3.57
CA TYR A 409 -6.07 6.77 -3.65
C TYR A 409 -5.21 7.53 -4.65
N VAL A 410 -5.86 8.28 -5.55
CA VAL A 410 -5.24 9.05 -6.63
C VAL A 410 -5.34 10.54 -6.31
N SER A 411 -4.32 11.15 -5.73
CA SER A 411 -4.44 12.56 -5.27
C SER A 411 -4.56 13.54 -6.44
N ALA A 412 -3.94 13.24 -7.58
CA ALA A 412 -4.00 14.01 -8.80
C ALA A 412 -4.24 13.08 -9.98
N SER A 413 -5.11 13.48 -10.92
CA SER A 413 -5.56 12.63 -12.02
C SER A 413 -4.36 12.05 -12.79
N SER A 414 -4.33 10.73 -12.90
CA SER A 414 -3.28 9.96 -13.55
C SER A 414 -3.80 8.57 -13.86
N HIS A 415 -3.27 7.93 -14.90
CA HIS A 415 -3.50 6.49 -15.04
C HIS A 415 -2.66 5.73 -14.00
N VAL A 416 -3.22 4.64 -13.52
CA VAL A 416 -2.66 3.80 -12.48
C VAL A 416 -2.49 2.39 -13.03
N LEU A 417 -1.31 1.83 -12.84
CA LEU A 417 -1.03 0.42 -13.07
C LEU A 417 -0.59 -0.21 -11.75
N ALA A 418 -1.10 -1.41 -11.46
CA ALA A 418 -0.66 -2.21 -10.33
C ALA A 418 -0.26 -3.60 -10.81
N ASP A 419 1.04 -3.87 -10.80
CA ASP A 419 1.59 -5.19 -11.12
C ASP A 419 1.89 -5.93 -9.80
N ILE A 420 1.41 -7.16 -9.64
CA ILE A 420 1.65 -8.01 -8.47
C ILE A 420 2.82 -8.96 -8.72
N SER A 421 3.68 -9.20 -7.72
CA SER A 421 4.77 -10.19 -7.79
C SER A 421 4.72 -11.27 -6.70
N GLY A 422 3.76 -11.18 -5.78
CA GLY A 422 3.51 -12.21 -4.77
C GLY A 422 2.58 -11.74 -3.67
N TYR A 423 2.30 -12.63 -2.72
CA TYR A 423 1.47 -12.37 -1.56
C TYR A 423 2.06 -12.97 -0.29
N PHE A 424 1.58 -12.50 0.87
CA PHE A 424 1.91 -13.07 2.17
C PHE A 424 0.75 -13.87 2.70
N THR A 425 1.03 -15.07 3.21
CA THR A 425 0.03 -15.94 3.80
C THR A 425 -0.54 -15.37 5.10
N ALA A 426 -1.76 -15.76 5.41
CA ALA A 426 -2.37 -15.62 6.72
C ALA A 426 -2.94 -16.98 7.12
N THR A 427 -2.98 -17.28 8.42
CA THR A 427 -3.76 -18.39 8.93
C THR A 427 -5.20 -18.11 8.55
N THR A 428 -5.88 -19.10 8.00
CA THR A 428 -7.32 -19.03 7.88
C THR A 428 -7.85 -18.92 9.31
N THR A 429 -8.43 -17.77 9.65
CA THR A 429 -9.09 -17.60 10.95
C THR A 429 -10.09 -18.72 11.11
N SER A 430 -10.02 -19.49 12.20
CA SER A 430 -11.05 -20.49 12.50
C SER A 430 -12.43 -19.82 12.44
N GLY A 431 -13.41 -20.52 11.88
CA GLY A 431 -14.75 -19.96 11.68
C GLY A 431 -15.38 -19.32 12.92
N THR A 432 -15.05 -19.81 14.12
CA THR A 432 -15.48 -19.23 15.40
C THR A 432 -14.97 -17.80 15.63
N THR A 433 -13.78 -17.43 15.15
CA THR A 433 -13.25 -16.07 15.31
C THR A 433 -13.92 -15.09 14.35
N VAL A 434 -14.29 -15.53 13.14
CA VAL A 434 -14.97 -14.69 12.13
C VAL A 434 -16.35 -14.24 12.62
N LEU A 435 -17.08 -15.14 13.29
CA LEU A 435 -18.42 -14.88 13.83
C LEU A 435 -18.41 -14.13 15.17
N SER A 436 -17.24 -13.94 15.79
CA SER A 436 -17.14 -13.16 17.02
C SER A 436 -17.60 -11.72 16.80
N GLY A 437 -18.37 -11.18 17.76
CA GLY A 437 -18.92 -9.83 17.70
C GLY A 437 -20.21 -9.67 16.87
N LEU A 438 -20.74 -10.74 16.26
CA LEU A 438 -22.08 -10.72 15.67
C LEU A 438 -23.15 -10.76 16.77
N THR A 439 -24.16 -9.91 16.65
CA THR A 439 -25.34 -9.92 17.52
C THR A 439 -26.37 -10.91 16.99
N VAL A 440 -26.67 -11.96 17.75
CA VAL A 440 -27.72 -12.92 17.40
C VAL A 440 -29.08 -12.40 17.87
N ALA A 441 -30.03 -12.21 16.94
CA ALA A 441 -31.40 -11.79 17.25
C ALA A 441 -32.38 -12.26 16.16
N PRO A 442 -33.68 -12.43 16.49
CA PRO A 442 -34.71 -12.68 15.48
C PRO A 442 -34.81 -11.55 14.44
N GLN A 443 -35.19 -11.89 13.22
CA GLN A 443 -35.52 -10.90 12.19
C GLN A 443 -36.78 -10.10 12.56
N ASN A 444 -36.79 -8.82 12.24
CA ASN A 444 -37.99 -7.98 12.33
C ASN A 444 -38.85 -8.15 11.08
N THR A 445 -39.81 -9.07 11.13
CA THR A 445 -40.76 -9.34 10.04
C THR A 445 -41.99 -8.43 10.06
N THR A 446 -42.10 -7.53 11.05
CA THR A 446 -43.24 -6.61 11.18
C THR A 446 -43.01 -5.28 10.48
N ALA A 447 -41.76 -4.89 10.24
CA ALA A 447 -41.42 -3.71 9.46
C ALA A 447 -41.71 -3.96 7.97
N VAL A 448 -42.44 -3.05 7.34
CA VAL A 448 -42.78 -3.14 5.92
C VAL A 448 -41.53 -2.81 5.09
N TYR A 449 -41.07 -3.78 4.31
CA TYR A 449 -40.00 -3.58 3.35
C TYR A 449 -40.53 -2.90 2.09
N ASN A 450 -39.85 -1.81 1.69
CA ASN A 450 -39.98 -1.22 0.36
C ASN A 450 -38.58 -1.16 -0.27
N ARG A 451 -38.44 -1.71 -1.48
CA ARG A 451 -37.17 -1.68 -2.22
C ARG A 451 -36.76 -0.27 -2.61
N ASP A 452 -37.73 0.61 -2.89
CA ASP A 452 -37.46 1.98 -3.33
C ASP A 452 -36.82 2.86 -2.24
N ASP A 453 -36.85 2.41 -0.98
CA ASP A 453 -36.14 3.05 0.13
C ASP A 453 -34.61 2.90 0.06
N TRP A 454 -34.09 2.10 -0.87
CA TRP A 454 -32.68 1.75 -1.00
C TRP A 454 -32.10 2.22 -2.35
N PRO A 455 -31.89 3.55 -2.53
CA PRO A 455 -31.29 4.07 -3.75
C PRO A 455 -29.94 3.40 -4.06
N HIS A 456 -29.80 2.85 -5.26
CA HIS A 456 -28.60 2.15 -5.72
C HIS A 456 -28.26 2.46 -7.17
N TRP A 457 -27.00 2.18 -7.52
CA TRP A 457 -26.30 2.56 -8.75
C TRP A 457 -25.99 4.04 -8.81
N SER A 458 -25.57 4.59 -7.67
CA SER A 458 -25.02 5.94 -7.58
C SER A 458 -23.66 6.01 -8.27
N ASP A 459 -23.37 7.17 -8.86
CA ASP A 459 -22.02 7.58 -9.25
C ASP A 459 -21.54 8.53 -8.15
N ALA A 460 -20.81 7.98 -7.17
CA ALA A 460 -20.51 8.67 -5.92
C ALA A 460 -19.37 9.69 -6.05
N ASP A 461 -18.44 9.46 -6.98
CA ASP A 461 -17.29 10.32 -7.25
C ASP A 461 -17.42 11.13 -8.55
N ALA A 462 -18.59 11.04 -9.20
CA ALA A 462 -18.97 11.80 -10.39
C ALA A 462 -18.02 11.56 -11.56
N ASP A 463 -17.55 10.32 -11.69
CA ASP A 463 -16.52 9.93 -12.63
C ASP A 463 -17.06 9.23 -13.88
N CYS A 464 -18.39 9.27 -14.10
CA CYS A 464 -19.23 8.58 -15.09
C CYS A 464 -19.52 7.09 -14.83
N GLN A 465 -18.93 6.48 -13.79
CA GLN A 465 -19.08 5.07 -13.49
C GLN A 465 -19.97 4.88 -12.26
N ASN A 466 -21.18 4.37 -12.48
CA ASN A 466 -22.02 4.01 -11.34
C ASN A 466 -21.46 2.78 -10.60
N THR A 467 -21.97 2.53 -9.38
CA THR A 467 -21.57 1.38 -8.55
C THR A 467 -21.58 0.04 -9.29
N ARG A 468 -22.51 -0.18 -10.24
CA ARG A 468 -22.52 -1.42 -11.04
C ARG A 468 -21.28 -1.53 -11.92
N THR A 469 -20.93 -0.44 -12.59
CA THR A 469 -19.76 -0.35 -13.47
C THR A 469 -18.48 -0.57 -12.66
N GLU A 470 -18.39 0.07 -11.49
CA GLU A 470 -17.26 -0.10 -10.55
C GLU A 470 -17.04 -1.56 -10.16
N VAL A 471 -18.11 -2.29 -9.79
CA VAL A 471 -18.00 -3.70 -9.42
C VAL A 471 -17.57 -4.57 -10.60
N LEU A 472 -18.09 -4.32 -11.81
CA LEU A 472 -17.69 -5.06 -13.01
C LEU A 472 -16.20 -4.84 -13.34
N ILE A 473 -15.69 -3.61 -13.23
CA ILE A 473 -14.28 -3.32 -13.49
C ILE A 473 -13.39 -4.01 -12.45
N ARG A 474 -13.74 -3.86 -11.17
CA ARG A 474 -13.02 -4.45 -10.04
C ARG A 474 -12.88 -5.97 -10.18
N SER A 475 -13.92 -6.64 -10.65
CA SER A 475 -13.99 -8.11 -10.75
C SER A 475 -13.46 -8.68 -12.07
N SER A 476 -13.07 -7.86 -13.05
CA SER A 476 -12.54 -8.35 -14.33
C SER A 476 -11.03 -8.65 -14.26
N SER A 477 -10.61 -9.79 -14.82
CA SER A 477 -9.21 -10.13 -15.07
C SER A 477 -9.07 -10.85 -16.42
N PRO A 478 -8.36 -10.28 -17.43
CA PRO A 478 -7.69 -8.97 -17.43
C PRO A 478 -8.65 -7.78 -17.28
N ALA A 479 -8.11 -6.55 -17.23
CA ALA A 479 -8.90 -5.34 -17.05
C ALA A 479 -10.06 -5.24 -18.06
N ALA A 480 -11.22 -4.79 -17.59
CA ALA A 480 -12.40 -4.60 -18.42
C ALA A 480 -12.19 -3.48 -19.46
N THR A 481 -12.94 -3.53 -20.56
CA THR A 481 -13.00 -2.50 -21.59
C THR A 481 -14.25 -1.64 -21.39
N LEU A 482 -14.07 -0.32 -21.43
CA LEU A 482 -15.15 0.66 -21.27
C LEU A 482 -15.53 1.29 -22.61
N SER A 483 -16.82 1.61 -22.75
CA SER A 483 -17.30 2.52 -23.79
C SER A 483 -16.70 3.90 -23.56
N ALA A 484 -16.14 4.51 -24.62
CA ALA A 484 -15.54 5.84 -24.53
C ALA A 484 -16.56 6.94 -24.19
N ASP A 485 -17.83 6.76 -24.59
CA ASP A 485 -18.85 7.81 -24.51
C ASP A 485 -19.76 7.66 -23.28
N THR A 486 -19.96 6.43 -22.80
CA THR A 486 -20.95 6.11 -21.75
C THR A 486 -20.34 5.51 -20.50
N CYS A 487 -19.04 5.23 -20.50
CA CYS A 487 -18.31 4.60 -19.38
C CYS A 487 -18.91 3.26 -18.92
N THR A 488 -19.70 2.62 -19.78
CA THR A 488 -20.26 1.31 -19.52
C THR A 488 -19.25 0.23 -19.89
N VAL A 489 -19.22 -0.86 -19.12
CA VAL A 489 -18.38 -2.01 -19.46
C VAL A 489 -18.93 -2.67 -20.72
N THR A 490 -18.09 -2.78 -21.75
CA THR A 490 -18.44 -3.38 -23.05
C THR A 490 -17.83 -4.76 -23.25
N ALA A 491 -16.70 -5.03 -22.60
CA ALA A 491 -16.05 -6.34 -22.60
C ALA A 491 -15.24 -6.55 -21.32
N GLY A 492 -15.01 -7.79 -20.95
CA GLY A 492 -14.15 -8.16 -19.83
C GLY A 492 -14.09 -9.67 -19.69
N SER A 493 -13.50 -10.11 -18.58
CA SER A 493 -13.37 -11.53 -18.26
C SER A 493 -13.54 -11.68 -16.76
N TRP A 494 -14.63 -12.33 -16.36
CA TRP A 494 -15.01 -12.53 -14.97
C TRP A 494 -15.00 -14.01 -14.65
N THR A 495 -14.72 -14.33 -13.40
CA THR A 495 -15.02 -15.64 -12.83
C THR A 495 -16.11 -15.42 -11.79
N ASP A 496 -17.29 -15.99 -12.00
CA ASP A 496 -18.39 -15.88 -11.04
C ASP A 496 -17.95 -16.53 -9.71
N PRO A 497 -17.87 -15.79 -8.59
CA PRO A 497 -17.40 -16.33 -7.33
C PRO A 497 -18.30 -17.46 -6.80
N TYR A 498 -19.58 -17.51 -7.22
CA TYR A 498 -20.54 -18.48 -6.68
C TYR A 498 -20.51 -19.82 -7.41
N THR A 499 -20.01 -19.86 -8.65
CA THR A 499 -19.97 -21.09 -9.47
C THR A 499 -18.57 -21.46 -9.97
N GLY A 500 -17.62 -20.52 -9.93
CA GLY A 500 -16.29 -20.65 -10.52
C GLY A 500 -16.30 -20.63 -12.05
N GLN A 501 -17.44 -20.35 -12.68
CA GLN A 501 -17.55 -20.34 -14.14
C GLN A 501 -17.07 -19.02 -14.74
N PRO A 502 -16.37 -19.07 -15.88
CA PRO A 502 -15.94 -17.87 -16.58
C PRO A 502 -17.09 -17.20 -17.33
N TRP A 503 -17.08 -15.87 -17.39
CA TRP A 503 -18.04 -15.05 -18.14
C TRP A 503 -17.30 -13.93 -18.87
N THR A 504 -17.78 -13.57 -20.06
CA THR A 504 -17.16 -12.52 -20.89
C THR A 504 -18.12 -11.42 -21.31
N LEU A 505 -19.43 -11.64 -21.16
CA LEU A 505 -20.46 -10.67 -21.50
C LEU A 505 -20.96 -9.95 -20.23
N PRO A 506 -20.84 -8.61 -20.15
CA PRO A 506 -21.32 -7.84 -19.00
C PRO A 506 -22.82 -7.97 -18.74
N SER A 507 -23.60 -8.27 -19.79
CA SER A 507 -25.06 -8.46 -19.72
C SER A 507 -25.47 -9.72 -18.98
N ASP A 508 -24.60 -10.74 -18.94
CA ASP A 508 -24.89 -12.01 -18.27
C ASP A 508 -24.67 -11.92 -16.75
N LEU A 509 -24.00 -10.85 -16.30
CA LEU A 509 -23.66 -10.60 -14.92
C LEU A 509 -24.65 -9.67 -14.24
N GLN A 510 -24.99 -9.99 -12.99
CA GLN A 510 -25.68 -9.11 -12.06
C GLN A 510 -24.72 -8.69 -10.95
N ILE A 511 -25.05 -7.58 -10.28
CA ILE A 511 -24.37 -7.20 -9.05
C ILE A 511 -25.22 -7.71 -7.91
N ASP A 512 -24.73 -8.74 -7.22
CA ASP A 512 -25.37 -9.27 -6.03
C ASP A 512 -25.03 -8.39 -4.83
N HIS A 513 -26.04 -8.17 -3.98
CA HIS A 513 -25.88 -7.70 -2.61
C HIS A 513 -25.64 -8.94 -1.75
N VAL A 514 -24.41 -9.18 -1.31
CA VAL A 514 -24.00 -10.32 -0.49
C VAL A 514 -24.98 -10.48 0.67
N ILE A 515 -25.33 -9.40 1.36
CA ILE A 515 -26.52 -9.35 2.23
C ILE A 515 -27.67 -8.68 1.45
N PRO A 516 -28.70 -9.43 1.02
CA PRO A 516 -29.82 -8.84 0.27
C PRO A 516 -30.46 -7.66 1.01
N LEU A 517 -30.87 -6.63 0.27
CA LEU A 517 -31.51 -5.42 0.84
C LEU A 517 -32.69 -5.74 1.77
N HIS A 518 -33.47 -6.78 1.46
CA HIS A 518 -34.56 -7.24 2.31
C HIS A 518 -34.05 -7.90 3.62
N ASN A 519 -33.01 -8.74 3.55
CA ASN A 519 -32.36 -9.28 4.75
C ASN A 519 -31.75 -8.16 5.61
N ALA A 520 -31.08 -7.18 4.99
CA ALA A 520 -30.55 -6.00 5.68
C ALA A 520 -31.66 -5.22 6.39
N HIS A 521 -32.80 -5.01 5.73
CA HIS A 521 -33.98 -4.38 6.33
C HIS A 521 -34.46 -5.12 7.59
N MET A 522 -34.67 -6.43 7.48
CA MET A 522 -35.17 -7.27 8.59
C MET A 522 -34.17 -7.41 9.74
N SER A 523 -32.87 -7.24 9.50
CA SER A 523 -31.81 -7.39 10.51
C SER A 523 -31.36 -6.09 11.17
N GLY A 524 -32.10 -4.99 10.97
CA GLY A 524 -31.86 -3.70 11.64
C GLY A 524 -31.94 -2.50 10.70
N GLY A 525 -31.81 -2.72 9.39
CA GLY A 525 -31.87 -1.66 8.38
C GLY A 525 -33.23 -0.97 8.25
N TRP A 526 -34.30 -1.53 8.82
CA TRP A 526 -35.61 -0.86 8.93
C TRP A 526 -35.52 0.48 9.67
N ALA A 527 -34.59 0.62 10.62
CA ALA A 527 -34.42 1.82 11.43
C ALA A 527 -33.49 2.87 10.78
N TRP A 528 -32.90 2.56 9.63
CA TRP A 528 -31.95 3.44 8.96
C TRP A 528 -32.62 4.58 8.22
N THR A 529 -31.93 5.73 8.23
CA THR A 529 -32.21 6.84 7.33
C THR A 529 -31.96 6.44 5.86
N THR A 530 -32.58 7.16 4.91
CA THR A 530 -32.32 6.95 3.47
C THR A 530 -30.85 7.07 3.11
N THR A 531 -30.10 7.98 3.75
CA THR A 531 -28.65 8.12 3.56
C THR A 531 -27.90 6.86 3.95
N GLN A 532 -28.24 6.23 5.08
CA GLN A 532 -27.62 4.97 5.51
C GLN A 532 -28.00 3.81 4.58
N LYS A 533 -29.27 3.71 4.15
CA LYS A 533 -29.72 2.72 3.16
C LYS A 533 -28.99 2.87 1.82
N THR A 534 -28.81 4.12 1.36
CA THR A 534 -28.04 4.45 0.14
C THR A 534 -26.57 4.06 0.28
N ALA A 535 -25.96 4.35 1.43
CA ALA A 535 -24.57 3.99 1.71
C ALA A 535 -24.36 2.47 1.71
N PHE A 536 -25.30 1.70 2.27
CA PHE A 536 -25.27 0.23 2.23
C PHE A 536 -25.44 -0.30 0.81
N ALA A 537 -26.45 0.18 0.08
CA ALA A 537 -26.77 -0.34 -1.24
C ALA A 537 -25.71 -0.05 -2.31
N ASN A 538 -24.80 0.90 -2.04
CA ASN A 538 -23.67 1.27 -2.90
C ASN A 538 -22.31 1.00 -2.26
N ASP A 539 -22.23 0.11 -1.28
CA ASP A 539 -21.00 -0.09 -0.52
C ASP A 539 -19.89 -0.79 -1.34
N LEU A 540 -18.84 -0.04 -1.66
CA LEU A 540 -17.63 -0.51 -2.33
C LEU A 540 -16.45 -0.72 -1.36
N ASN A 541 -16.62 -0.39 -0.08
CA ASN A 541 -15.58 -0.46 0.95
C ASN A 541 -15.63 -1.77 1.75
N ASN A 542 -16.82 -2.38 1.88
CA ASN A 542 -16.98 -3.74 2.40
C ASN A 542 -17.33 -4.71 1.25
N PRO A 543 -17.22 -6.03 1.45
CA PRO A 543 -17.54 -7.00 0.41
C PRO A 543 -19.06 -7.23 0.31
N GLU A 544 -19.82 -6.15 0.18
CA GLU A 544 -21.28 -6.19 0.06
C GLU A 544 -21.74 -6.40 -1.38
N LEU A 545 -20.97 -5.95 -2.38
CA LEU A 545 -21.35 -6.08 -3.78
C LEU A 545 -20.44 -7.05 -4.51
N GLU A 546 -20.98 -8.00 -5.28
CA GLU A 546 -20.21 -8.98 -6.08
C GLU A 546 -20.77 -9.15 -7.50
N ALA A 547 -19.91 -9.28 -8.50
CA ALA A 547 -20.32 -9.60 -9.87
C ALA A 547 -20.56 -11.10 -10.02
N THR A 548 -21.79 -11.52 -10.28
CA THR A 548 -22.21 -12.93 -10.29
C THR A 548 -23.07 -13.24 -11.51
N ALA A 549 -23.16 -14.51 -11.89
CA ALA A 549 -24.05 -14.93 -12.98
C ALA A 549 -25.52 -14.61 -12.63
N GLY A 550 -26.25 -13.97 -13.55
CA GLY A 550 -27.62 -13.54 -13.27
C GLY A 550 -28.57 -14.67 -12.86
N SER A 551 -28.38 -15.88 -13.40
CA SER A 551 -29.17 -17.06 -13.01
C SER A 551 -28.94 -17.48 -11.55
N VAL A 552 -27.70 -17.36 -11.07
CA VAL A 552 -27.32 -17.74 -9.70
C VAL A 552 -27.80 -16.68 -8.72
N ASN A 553 -27.67 -15.40 -9.08
CA ASN A 553 -28.19 -14.29 -8.28
C ASN A 553 -29.71 -14.34 -8.13
N ASN A 554 -30.42 -14.64 -9.23
CA ASN A 554 -31.88 -14.84 -9.19
C ASN A 554 -32.28 -16.03 -8.29
N ALA A 555 -31.49 -17.11 -8.28
CA ALA A 555 -31.74 -18.26 -7.42
C ALA A 555 -31.52 -17.95 -5.92
N LYS A 556 -30.60 -17.04 -5.60
CA LYS A 556 -30.38 -16.53 -4.24
C LYS A 556 -31.55 -15.66 -3.75
N SER A 557 -32.05 -14.76 -4.59
CA SER A 557 -33.10 -13.80 -4.22
C SER A 557 -32.70 -13.00 -2.96
N ASP A 558 -33.56 -12.98 -1.95
CA ASP A 558 -33.40 -12.34 -0.65
C ASP A 558 -33.01 -13.32 0.48
N SER A 559 -32.64 -14.55 0.11
CA SER A 559 -32.30 -15.62 1.04
C SER A 559 -31.06 -15.32 1.87
N GLY A 560 -31.08 -15.71 3.15
CA GLY A 560 -29.90 -15.83 3.98
C GLY A 560 -29.13 -17.14 3.76
N PRO A 561 -27.91 -17.27 4.33
CA PRO A 561 -27.04 -18.46 4.22
C PRO A 561 -27.66 -19.77 4.72
N GLU A 562 -28.65 -19.68 5.61
CA GLU A 562 -29.46 -20.80 6.11
C GLU A 562 -30.37 -21.38 5.03
N THR A 563 -30.81 -20.55 4.08
CA THR A 563 -31.73 -20.95 3.02
C THR A 563 -31.00 -21.19 1.69
N TRP A 564 -30.00 -20.38 1.37
CA TRP A 564 -29.23 -20.48 0.12
C TRP A 564 -27.73 -20.38 0.38
N LYS A 565 -26.92 -21.19 -0.31
CA LYS A 565 -25.45 -21.13 -0.28
C LYS A 565 -24.91 -21.12 -1.71
N PRO A 566 -23.74 -20.50 -1.96
CA PRO A 566 -23.09 -20.60 -3.26
C PRO A 566 -22.91 -22.07 -3.69
N PRO A 567 -23.23 -22.44 -4.94
CA PRO A 567 -23.03 -23.80 -5.43
C PRO A 567 -21.57 -24.28 -5.35
N LEU A 568 -20.62 -23.37 -5.55
CA LEU A 568 -19.19 -23.64 -5.39
C LEU A 568 -18.82 -23.70 -3.90
N THR A 569 -18.61 -24.92 -3.39
CA THR A 569 -18.27 -25.15 -1.98
C THR A 569 -16.95 -24.49 -1.56
N SER A 570 -15.96 -24.40 -2.47
CA SER A 570 -14.71 -23.69 -2.18
C SER A 570 -14.89 -22.18 -1.97
N ASN A 571 -16.05 -21.61 -2.31
CA ASN A 571 -16.39 -20.21 -2.03
C ASN A 571 -17.08 -20.02 -0.66
N TRP A 572 -17.48 -21.10 0.03
CA TRP A 572 -18.26 -20.99 1.28
C TRP A 572 -17.54 -20.20 2.37
N CYS A 573 -16.25 -20.48 2.56
CA CYS A 573 -15.41 -19.76 3.50
C CYS A 573 -15.40 -18.24 3.22
N GLN A 574 -15.20 -17.84 1.97
CA GLN A 574 -15.15 -16.43 1.57
C GLN A 574 -16.53 -15.77 1.69
N TYR A 575 -17.59 -16.41 1.21
CA TYR A 575 -18.96 -15.90 1.30
C TYR A 575 -19.39 -15.66 2.75
N ALA A 576 -19.16 -16.63 3.64
CA ALA A 576 -19.50 -16.49 5.05
C ALA A 576 -18.66 -15.43 5.76
N THR A 577 -17.39 -15.27 5.37
CA THR A 577 -16.52 -14.20 5.86
C THR A 577 -17.02 -12.82 5.39
N ASN A 578 -17.42 -12.69 4.12
CA ASN A 578 -17.99 -11.46 3.58
C ASN A 578 -19.28 -11.09 4.30
N TRP A 579 -20.21 -12.04 4.45
CA TRP A 579 -21.47 -11.86 5.18
C TRP A 579 -21.23 -11.36 6.62
N ALA A 580 -20.36 -12.03 7.38
CA ALA A 580 -20.03 -11.62 8.74
C ALA A 580 -19.37 -10.23 8.79
N THR A 581 -18.52 -9.91 7.81
CA THR A 581 -17.85 -8.61 7.71
C THR A 581 -18.85 -7.48 7.51
N VAL A 582 -19.79 -7.63 6.56
CA VAL A 582 -20.79 -6.60 6.30
C VAL A 582 -21.79 -6.47 7.46
N LYS A 583 -22.27 -7.59 8.03
CA LYS A 583 -23.15 -7.56 9.21
C LYS A 583 -22.53 -6.75 10.36
N LYS A 584 -21.24 -6.95 10.64
CA LYS A 584 -20.51 -6.18 11.66
C LYS A 584 -20.34 -4.71 11.28
N ALA A 585 -19.95 -4.42 10.04
CA ALA A 585 -19.72 -3.06 9.56
C ALA A 585 -20.98 -2.17 9.70
N TYR A 586 -22.16 -2.77 9.52
CA TYR A 586 -23.45 -2.07 9.59
C TYR A 586 -24.24 -2.34 10.87
N ALA A 587 -23.66 -3.04 11.85
CA ALA A 587 -24.33 -3.43 13.10
C ALA A 587 -25.68 -4.15 12.88
N LEU A 588 -25.78 -4.95 11.83
CA LEU A 588 -26.94 -5.78 11.52
C LEU A 588 -26.89 -7.08 12.34
N THR A 589 -28.06 -7.57 12.74
CA THR A 589 -28.18 -8.83 13.47
C THR A 589 -28.11 -10.04 12.54
N VAL A 590 -27.82 -11.21 13.11
CA VAL A 590 -27.99 -12.51 12.46
C VAL A 590 -28.99 -13.34 13.25
N THR A 591 -29.83 -14.13 12.59
CA THR A 591 -30.65 -15.13 13.31
C THR A 591 -29.77 -16.27 13.81
N GLN A 592 -30.29 -17.10 14.70
CA GLN A 592 -29.56 -18.29 15.14
C GLN A 592 -29.28 -19.27 13.98
N ASP A 593 -30.23 -19.40 13.05
CA ASP A 593 -30.07 -20.28 11.89
C ASP A 593 -29.06 -19.70 10.88
N GLU A 594 -29.10 -18.38 10.64
CA GLU A 594 -28.08 -17.67 9.87
C GLU A 594 -26.68 -17.93 10.47
N TYR A 595 -26.54 -17.75 11.80
CA TYR A 595 -25.27 -17.98 12.51
C TYR A 595 -24.77 -19.42 12.34
N ASN A 596 -25.66 -20.40 12.50
CA ASN A 596 -25.32 -21.82 12.37
C ASN A 596 -24.87 -22.16 10.94
N ALA A 597 -25.55 -21.62 9.93
CA ALA A 597 -25.19 -21.81 8.53
C ALA A 597 -23.83 -21.19 8.20
N LEU A 598 -23.56 -19.98 8.70
CA LEU A 598 -22.25 -19.34 8.55
C LEU A 598 -21.14 -20.16 9.23
N ALA A 599 -21.39 -20.68 10.43
CA ALA A 599 -20.43 -21.53 11.15
C ALA A 599 -20.11 -22.81 10.35
N GLN A 600 -21.13 -23.44 9.75
CA GLN A 600 -20.95 -24.58 8.86
C GLN A 600 -20.13 -24.21 7.61
N MET A 601 -20.40 -23.07 7.01
CA MET A 601 -19.66 -22.63 5.82
C MET A 601 -18.20 -22.33 6.15
N LEU A 602 -17.94 -21.72 7.31
CA LEU A 602 -16.60 -21.40 7.76
C LEU A 602 -15.78 -22.62 8.23
N SER A 603 -16.39 -23.79 8.42
CA SER A 603 -15.63 -25.03 8.65
C SER A 603 -15.00 -25.60 7.39
N THR A 604 -15.28 -25.00 6.23
CA THR A 604 -14.60 -25.30 4.95
C THR A 604 -13.33 -24.47 4.74
N CYS A 605 -13.07 -23.52 5.66
CA CYS A 605 -11.76 -22.88 5.82
C CYS A 605 -10.78 -23.85 6.53
#